data_AF-A0A1M6TY91-F1
#
_entry.id   AF-A0A1M6TY91-F1
#
_cell.length_a   1.000
_cell.length_b   1.000
_cell.length_c   1.000
_cell.angle_alpha   90.00
_cell.angle_beta   90.00
_cell.angle_gamma   90.00
#
_symmetry.space_group_name_H-M   'P 1'
#
loop_
_entity.id
_entity.type
_entity.pdbx_description
1 polymer ?
#
loop_
_entity_poly.entity_id
_entity_poly.type
_entity_poly.pdbx_seq_one_letter_code
_entity_poly.pdbx_strand_id
1 'polypeptide(L)'
;MNNAKRNNTIFSLENQPLFTREGASYITKHYSFGILSTEVPLWTPSPTKCINLTSVQASAPLGVTLTLSSNGNAFFALRVTSHSAAISQQFPSEYRFKPNDAISLRTSDEERATETSGASNATQVAYNSRSDFINVANATGLPNMQFATLNSALITRTSGRLVLEYSNLVPSASSQLQIESVKINFYCRLSLTLAVGTSSMIYYWRPDPAEDWIQLQQESLSLIGTIDHLSVPIQQDITTEVLAATNPWNVIKNMQTSFVGGHTGLGLGNTIQLDAVVIDIRMVGKNEISLFGSET
;
A
#
# COMPACT_ATOMS: atom_id res chain seq x y z
N MET A 1 20.18 -2.63 -20.38
CA MET A 1 20.01 -2.29 -18.95
C MET A 1 18.67 -2.83 -18.50
N ASN A 2 18.63 -3.99 -17.84
CA ASN A 2 17.39 -4.59 -17.33
C ASN A 2 17.54 -4.81 -15.83
N ASN A 3 17.03 -3.87 -15.03
CA ASN A 3 16.88 -4.04 -13.59
C ASN A 3 15.49 -4.59 -13.31
N ALA A 4 15.32 -5.91 -13.43
CA ALA A 4 14.19 -6.59 -12.81
C ALA A 4 14.49 -6.72 -11.31
N LYS A 5 14.08 -5.71 -10.52
CA LYS A 5 14.04 -5.83 -9.05
C LYS A 5 12.95 -6.84 -8.68
N ARG A 6 13.33 -8.11 -8.56
CA ARG A 6 12.51 -9.19 -7.97
C ARG A 6 12.61 -9.07 -6.45
N ASN A 7 11.50 -8.73 -5.79
CA ASN A 7 11.40 -8.72 -4.34
C ASN A 7 11.22 -10.18 -3.85
N ASN A 8 12.30 -10.95 -3.84
CA ASN A 8 12.33 -12.36 -3.41
C ASN A 8 13.00 -12.50 -2.02
N THR A 9 12.48 -11.83 -1.00
CA THR A 9 13.03 -11.94 0.36
C THR A 9 12.23 -12.94 1.17
N ILE A 10 12.64 -14.20 1.08
CA ILE A 10 12.35 -15.22 2.09
C ILE A 10 13.37 -15.03 3.21
N PHE A 11 12.92 -14.73 4.43
CA PHE A 11 13.81 -14.61 5.59
C PHE A 11 13.69 -15.85 6.47
N SER A 12 14.83 -16.47 6.85
CA SER A 12 14.88 -17.48 7.88
C SER A 12 14.95 -16.81 9.26
N LEU A 13 13.91 -16.94 10.09
CA LEU A 13 13.94 -16.49 11.48
C LEU A 13 14.28 -17.66 12.41
N GLU A 14 15.25 -17.47 13.31
CA GLU A 14 15.57 -18.39 14.40
C GLU A 14 14.55 -18.24 15.55
N ASN A 15 13.28 -18.59 15.33
CA ASN A 15 12.31 -18.68 16.43
C ASN A 15 11.97 -20.15 16.72
N GLN A 16 12.02 -20.52 18.01
CA GLN A 16 11.73 -21.86 18.48
C GLN A 16 10.26 -22.25 18.20
N PRO A 17 10.01 -23.35 17.48
CA PRO A 17 8.65 -23.82 17.24
C PRO A 17 8.05 -24.51 18.48
N LEU A 18 6.72 -24.48 18.58
CA LEU A 18 5.91 -25.09 19.65
C LEU A 18 5.94 -26.65 19.67
N PHE A 19 6.64 -27.30 18.75
CA PHE A 19 6.74 -28.76 18.67
C PHE A 19 8.21 -29.20 18.57
N THR A 20 8.78 -29.64 19.69
CA THR A 20 10.05 -30.37 19.75
C THR A 20 9.75 -31.86 19.89
N ARG A 21 9.92 -32.62 18.79
CA ARG A 21 10.13 -34.07 18.92
C ARG A 21 11.62 -34.29 19.15
N GLU A 22 11.97 -34.92 20.27
CA GLU A 22 13.36 -35.16 20.65
C GLU A 22 14.02 -36.21 19.73
N GLY A 23 15.04 -35.77 19.00
CA GLY A 23 15.93 -36.61 18.21
C GLY A 23 17.07 -35.78 17.61
N ALA A 24 18.32 -36.26 17.68
CA ALA A 24 19.51 -35.50 17.29
C ALA A 24 19.61 -35.12 15.80
N SER A 25 18.70 -35.62 14.95
CA SER A 25 18.63 -35.36 13.50
C SER A 25 17.44 -34.50 13.07
N TYR A 26 16.62 -34.01 14.01
CA TYR A 26 15.41 -33.24 13.69
C TYR A 26 15.77 -31.79 13.29
N ILE A 27 15.33 -31.38 12.11
CA ILE A 27 15.57 -30.07 11.51
C ILE A 27 14.25 -29.33 11.42
N THR A 28 14.25 -28.07 11.86
CA THR A 28 13.18 -27.11 11.58
C THR A 28 13.68 -26.05 10.61
N LYS A 29 12.91 -25.78 9.56
CA LYS A 29 13.14 -24.68 8.62
C LYS A 29 11.97 -23.72 8.69
N HIS A 30 12.19 -22.52 9.20
CA HIS A 30 11.15 -21.49 9.33
C HIS A 30 11.43 -20.32 8.38
N TYR A 31 10.39 -19.83 7.73
CA TYR A 31 10.47 -18.82 6.69
C TYR A 31 9.33 -17.81 6.79
N SER A 32 9.62 -16.53 6.54
CA SER A 32 8.64 -15.46 6.33
C SER A 32 8.78 -14.87 4.92
N PHE A 33 7.64 -14.63 4.24
CA PHE A 33 7.60 -14.24 2.83
C PHE A 33 6.28 -13.55 2.46
N GLY A 34 6.29 -12.74 1.39
CA GLY A 34 5.08 -12.14 0.80
C GLY A 34 4.38 -13.09 -0.18
N ILE A 35 4.01 -12.59 -1.35
CA ILE A 35 3.47 -13.41 -2.45
C ILE A 35 4.63 -14.08 -3.22
N LEU A 36 4.52 -15.40 -3.45
CA LEU A 36 5.48 -16.19 -4.24
C LEU A 36 4.79 -16.78 -5.47
N SER A 37 4.71 -15.97 -6.54
CA SER A 37 4.05 -16.35 -7.80
C SER A 37 4.79 -17.44 -8.60
N THR A 38 6.04 -17.73 -8.24
CA THR A 38 6.85 -18.82 -8.80
C THR A 38 7.39 -19.68 -7.68
N GLU A 39 7.67 -20.95 -7.97
CA GLU A 39 8.28 -21.86 -7.00
C GLU A 39 9.62 -21.34 -6.50
N VAL A 40 9.79 -21.31 -5.18
CA VAL A 40 11.04 -20.95 -4.51
C VAL A 40 11.47 -22.13 -3.62
N PRO A 41 12.72 -22.60 -3.74
CA PRO A 41 13.21 -23.69 -2.89
C PRO A 41 13.27 -23.23 -1.43
N LEU A 42 12.61 -23.98 -0.55
CA LEU A 42 12.66 -23.78 0.90
C LEU A 42 13.71 -24.69 1.53
N TRP A 43 13.75 -25.98 1.18
CA TRP A 43 14.67 -26.93 1.79
C TRP A 43 15.34 -27.77 0.70
N THR A 44 16.62 -27.54 0.50
CA THR A 44 17.47 -28.41 -0.32
C THR A 44 18.29 -29.31 0.61
N PRO A 45 18.23 -30.64 0.49
CA PRO A 45 18.99 -31.52 1.37
C PRO A 45 20.49 -31.44 1.07
N SER A 46 21.30 -31.88 2.02
CA SER A 46 22.71 -32.14 1.75
C SER A 46 22.88 -33.15 0.60
N PRO A 47 23.98 -33.09 -0.19
CA PRO A 47 24.19 -34.01 -1.30
C PRO A 47 24.02 -35.47 -0.87
N THR A 48 23.33 -36.27 -1.69
CA THR A 48 22.99 -37.68 -1.48
C THR A 48 22.00 -37.99 -0.35
N LYS A 49 21.59 -37.00 0.46
CA LYS A 49 20.58 -37.18 1.51
C LYS A 49 19.16 -37.00 0.98
N CYS A 50 18.23 -37.63 1.69
CA CYS A 50 16.78 -37.49 1.51
C CYS A 50 16.22 -36.59 2.61
N ILE A 51 15.20 -35.79 2.30
CA ILE A 51 14.37 -35.14 3.34
C ILE A 51 13.30 -36.14 3.79
N ASN A 52 13.08 -36.26 5.09
CA ASN A 52 11.93 -36.96 5.69
C ASN A 52 11.07 -35.91 6.41
N LEU A 53 9.99 -35.46 5.77
CA LEU A 53 9.12 -34.40 6.29
C LEU A 53 8.05 -34.98 7.22
N THR A 54 7.95 -34.45 8.44
CA THR A 54 7.06 -34.95 9.50
C THR A 54 5.86 -34.05 9.73
N SER A 55 6.04 -32.74 9.57
CA SER A 55 4.94 -31.78 9.66
C SER A 55 5.24 -30.49 8.91
N VAL A 56 4.16 -29.76 8.62
CA VAL A 56 4.20 -28.41 8.07
C VAL A 56 3.27 -27.54 8.91
N GLN A 57 3.77 -26.38 9.34
CA GLN A 57 2.97 -25.35 9.94
C GLN A 57 3.02 -24.11 9.05
N ALA A 58 1.89 -23.45 8.85
CA ALA A 58 1.81 -22.21 8.11
C ALA A 58 0.94 -21.21 8.85
N SER A 59 1.28 -19.93 8.75
CA SER A 59 0.44 -18.84 9.21
C SER A 59 0.31 -17.79 8.11
N ALA A 60 -0.86 -17.16 8.04
CA ALA A 60 -1.07 -16.05 7.11
C ALA A 60 -2.04 -15.04 7.73
N PRO A 61 -1.79 -13.73 7.56
CA PRO A 61 -2.67 -12.68 8.06
C PRO A 61 -3.87 -12.44 7.13
N LEU A 62 -3.77 -12.81 5.86
CA LEU A 62 -4.85 -12.79 4.86
C LEU A 62 -5.00 -14.20 4.25
N GLY A 63 -6.12 -14.48 3.59
CA GLY A 63 -6.32 -15.77 2.92
C GLY A 63 -5.25 -16.08 1.86
N VAL A 64 -4.73 -17.30 1.85
CA VAL A 64 -3.73 -17.76 0.85
C VAL A 64 -3.69 -19.29 0.76
N THR A 65 -3.44 -19.79 -0.44
CA THR A 65 -3.09 -21.20 -0.68
C THR A 65 -1.57 -21.34 -0.84
N LEU A 66 -0.93 -22.07 0.07
CA LEU A 66 0.48 -22.45 0.02
C LEU A 66 0.61 -23.84 -0.61
N THR A 67 1.30 -23.94 -1.74
CA THR A 67 1.54 -25.22 -2.43
C THR A 67 3.00 -25.61 -2.29
N LEU A 68 3.25 -26.77 -1.67
CA LEU A 68 4.56 -27.39 -1.65
C LEU A 68 4.72 -28.36 -2.82
N SER A 69 5.88 -28.28 -3.46
CA SER A 69 6.26 -29.12 -4.58
C SER A 69 7.66 -29.66 -4.42
N SER A 70 7.94 -30.74 -5.13
CA SER A 70 9.27 -31.31 -5.26
C SER A 70 9.49 -31.75 -6.70
N ASN A 71 10.61 -31.33 -7.30
CA ASN A 71 10.91 -31.52 -8.72
C ASN A 71 9.74 -31.10 -9.65
N GLY A 72 9.10 -29.97 -9.34
CA GLY A 72 7.98 -29.43 -10.11
C GLY A 72 6.64 -30.15 -9.92
N ASN A 73 6.58 -31.20 -9.10
CA ASN A 73 5.34 -31.91 -8.79
C ASN A 73 4.79 -31.44 -7.44
N ALA A 74 3.58 -30.89 -7.43
CA ALA A 74 2.89 -30.54 -6.20
C ALA A 74 2.51 -31.82 -5.43
N PHE A 75 2.82 -31.87 -4.14
CA PHE A 75 2.49 -33.01 -3.28
C PHE A 75 1.64 -32.62 -2.08
N PHE A 76 1.61 -31.34 -1.72
CA PHE A 76 0.88 -30.86 -0.55
C PHE A 76 0.42 -29.41 -0.74
N ALA A 77 -0.78 -29.09 -0.27
CA ALA A 77 -1.31 -27.74 -0.29
C ALA A 77 -2.03 -27.41 1.02
N LEU A 78 -1.82 -26.21 1.53
CA LEU A 78 -2.48 -25.66 2.71
C LEU A 78 -3.22 -24.39 2.32
N ARG A 79 -4.51 -24.31 2.62
CA ARG A 79 -5.28 -23.09 2.46
C ARG A 79 -5.53 -22.47 3.82
N VAL A 80 -4.92 -21.32 4.07
CA VAL A 80 -5.24 -20.47 5.22
C VAL A 80 -6.41 -19.59 4.80
N THR A 81 -7.57 -19.73 5.47
CA THR A 81 -8.83 -19.06 5.05
C THR A 81 -9.28 -17.97 6.01
N SER A 82 -8.65 -17.84 7.18
CA SER A 82 -9.04 -16.87 8.21
C SER A 82 -7.87 -15.97 8.56
N HIS A 83 -8.17 -14.69 8.76
CA HIS A 83 -7.17 -13.69 9.13
C HIS A 83 -6.39 -14.13 10.37
N SER A 84 -5.06 -14.04 10.28
CA SER A 84 -4.10 -14.38 11.34
C SER A 84 -4.23 -15.81 11.89
N ALA A 85 -4.66 -16.76 11.06
CA ALA A 85 -4.72 -18.16 11.47
C ALA A 85 -3.42 -18.90 11.21
N ALA A 86 -3.10 -19.82 12.11
CA ALA A 86 -2.05 -20.81 11.94
C ALA A 86 -2.68 -22.19 11.71
N ILE A 87 -2.24 -22.87 10.65
CA ILE A 87 -2.59 -24.25 10.37
C ILE A 87 -1.35 -25.11 10.60
N SER A 88 -1.52 -26.22 11.29
CA SER A 88 -0.47 -27.23 11.47
C SER A 88 -0.98 -28.56 10.96
N GLN A 89 -0.25 -29.16 10.03
CA GLN A 89 -0.53 -30.50 9.51
C GLN A 89 0.64 -31.41 9.84
N GLN A 90 0.35 -32.45 10.62
CA GLN A 90 1.27 -33.55 10.84
C GLN A 90 0.98 -34.68 9.84
N PHE A 91 2.01 -35.30 9.30
CA PHE A 91 1.84 -36.48 8.45
C PHE A 91 1.71 -37.73 9.31
N PRO A 92 0.80 -38.68 8.96
CA PRO A 92 0.66 -39.94 9.68
C PRO A 92 1.95 -40.79 9.71
N SER A 93 2.77 -40.63 8.67
CA SER A 93 4.12 -41.19 8.54
C SER A 93 5.02 -40.16 7.88
N GLU A 94 6.34 -40.26 8.09
CA GLU A 94 7.30 -39.35 7.44
C GLU A 94 7.16 -39.42 5.92
N TYR A 95 7.00 -38.26 5.28
CA TYR A 95 6.99 -38.16 3.83
C TYR A 95 8.44 -38.08 3.34
N ARG A 96 8.94 -39.18 2.79
CA ARG A 96 10.32 -39.33 2.33
C ARG A 96 10.48 -38.90 0.87
N PHE A 97 11.32 -37.90 0.64
CA PHE A 97 11.70 -37.42 -0.70
C PHE A 97 12.86 -38.25 -1.28
N LYS A 98 13.11 -38.15 -2.59
CA LYS A 98 14.27 -38.82 -3.20
C LYS A 98 15.57 -38.08 -2.82
N PRO A 99 16.74 -38.75 -2.96
CA PRO A 99 18.02 -38.08 -2.75
C PRO A 99 18.16 -36.82 -3.61
N ASN A 100 18.61 -35.72 -2.99
CA ASN A 100 18.79 -34.40 -3.62
C ASN A 100 17.51 -33.65 -4.00
N ASP A 101 16.32 -34.19 -3.73
CA ASP A 101 15.06 -33.51 -4.02
C ASP A 101 14.84 -32.34 -3.05
N ALA A 102 14.65 -31.14 -3.60
CA ALA A 102 14.28 -29.97 -2.80
C ALA A 102 12.77 -29.89 -2.58
N ILE A 103 12.38 -29.33 -1.43
CA ILE A 103 11.01 -28.84 -1.18
C ILE A 103 10.96 -27.39 -1.62
N SER A 104 10.05 -27.08 -2.53
CA SER A 104 9.78 -25.73 -3.01
C SER A 104 8.37 -25.28 -2.60
N LEU A 105 8.16 -23.97 -2.56
CA LEU A 105 6.89 -23.35 -2.21
C LEU A 105 6.49 -22.34 -3.29
N ARG A 106 5.20 -22.30 -3.59
CA ARG A 106 4.55 -21.18 -4.27
C ARG A 106 3.24 -20.81 -3.57
N THR A 107 2.80 -19.56 -3.72
CA THR A 107 1.49 -19.11 -3.28
C THR A 107 0.50 -19.07 -4.45
N SER A 108 -0.79 -19.13 -4.12
CA SER A 108 -1.91 -18.94 -5.04
C SER A 108 -3.16 -18.52 -4.25
N ASP A 109 -4.18 -18.04 -4.95
CA ASP A 109 -5.46 -17.59 -4.37
C ASP A 109 -5.27 -16.55 -3.25
N GLU A 110 -4.33 -15.62 -3.44
CA GLU A 110 -3.98 -14.62 -2.42
C GLU A 110 -5.07 -13.57 -2.27
N GLU A 111 -5.61 -13.47 -1.05
CA GLU A 111 -6.49 -12.40 -0.64
C GLU A 111 -5.69 -11.10 -0.48
N ARG A 112 -6.34 -9.99 -0.84
CA ARG A 112 -5.79 -8.63 -0.71
C ARG A 112 -6.73 -7.81 0.15
N ALA A 113 -6.14 -7.09 1.10
CA ALA A 113 -6.86 -6.07 1.85
C ALA A 113 -6.70 -4.73 1.14
N THR A 114 -7.77 -3.93 1.09
CA THR A 114 -7.71 -2.55 0.62
C THR A 114 -8.32 -1.68 1.70
N GLU A 115 -7.53 -0.71 2.17
CA GLU A 115 -7.98 0.32 3.10
C GLU A 115 -8.07 1.64 2.35
N THR A 116 -9.20 2.31 2.53
CA THR A 116 -9.50 3.58 1.89
C THR A 116 -9.83 4.61 2.96
N SER A 117 -9.05 5.69 2.98
CA SER A 117 -9.16 6.70 4.04
C SER A 117 -9.09 8.10 3.46
N GLY A 118 -10.02 8.96 3.90
CA GLY A 118 -9.95 10.39 3.66
C GLY A 118 -9.04 11.10 4.66
N ALA A 119 -8.77 12.38 4.42
CA ALA A 119 -8.07 13.22 5.40
C ALA A 119 -8.87 13.33 6.70
N SER A 120 -8.21 13.29 7.85
CA SER A 120 -8.83 13.49 9.15
C SER A 120 -8.84 14.95 9.59
N ASN A 121 -7.92 15.74 9.06
CA ASN A 121 -7.79 17.16 9.34
C ASN A 121 -7.35 17.90 8.08
N ALA A 122 -7.83 19.12 7.93
CA ALA A 122 -7.46 20.02 6.86
C ALA A 122 -7.16 21.37 7.49
N THR A 123 -5.98 21.90 7.19
CA THR A 123 -5.55 23.22 7.64
C THR A 123 -5.23 24.08 6.45
N GLN A 124 -5.41 25.38 6.61
CA GLN A 124 -5.09 26.32 5.57
C GLN A 124 -3.78 27.02 5.90
N VAL A 125 -2.92 27.13 4.90
CA VAL A 125 -1.65 27.83 5.01
C VAL A 125 -1.52 28.85 3.88
N ALA A 126 -0.76 29.91 4.15
CA ALA A 126 -0.49 30.93 3.16
C ALA A 126 0.28 30.34 1.97
N TYR A 127 -0.17 30.67 0.76
CA TYR A 127 0.50 30.36 -0.50
C TYR A 127 0.65 31.66 -1.28
N ASN A 128 1.89 32.06 -1.58
CA ASN A 128 2.21 33.38 -2.12
C ASN A 128 1.58 34.51 -1.29
N SER A 129 1.71 34.41 0.04
CA SER A 129 1.18 35.37 1.02
C SER A 129 -0.35 35.50 1.07
N ARG A 130 -1.10 34.57 0.47
CA ARG A 130 -2.57 34.54 0.53
C ARG A 130 -3.11 33.21 1.00
N SER A 131 -4.26 33.27 1.65
CA SER A 131 -4.93 32.13 2.25
C SER A 131 -6.43 32.37 2.18
N ASP A 132 -7.03 32.19 0.98
CA ASP A 132 -8.43 32.60 0.74
C ASP A 132 -9.48 31.46 0.68
N PHE A 133 -9.11 30.20 0.94
CA PHE A 133 -10.10 29.12 1.11
C PHE A 133 -11.05 29.41 2.28
N ILE A 134 -12.30 28.98 2.11
CA ILE A 134 -13.33 28.92 3.15
C ILE A 134 -13.81 27.48 3.31
N ASN A 135 -14.44 27.19 4.45
CA ASN A 135 -14.96 25.86 4.80
C ASN A 135 -13.90 24.75 4.71
N VAL A 136 -12.68 25.05 5.17
CA VAL A 136 -11.49 24.18 5.07
C VAL A 136 -11.73 22.80 5.67
N ALA A 137 -12.48 22.71 6.77
CA ALA A 137 -12.83 21.44 7.41
C ALA A 137 -13.60 20.48 6.48
N ASN A 138 -14.29 20.99 5.45
CA ASN A 138 -15.03 20.16 4.50
C ASN A 138 -14.10 19.41 3.52
N ALA A 139 -12.81 19.72 3.45
CA ALA A 139 -11.84 18.92 2.71
C ALA A 139 -11.43 17.64 3.45
N THR A 140 -11.93 17.42 4.68
CA THR A 140 -11.69 16.19 5.44
C THR A 140 -12.67 15.10 5.02
N GLY A 141 -12.17 13.87 4.85
CA GLY A 141 -13.00 12.70 4.63
C GLY A 141 -13.38 12.38 3.19
N LEU A 142 -14.25 11.37 3.05
CA LEU A 142 -14.78 10.84 1.79
C LEU A 142 -15.82 11.79 1.17
N PRO A 143 -16.02 11.78 -0.16
CA PRO A 143 -16.86 12.75 -0.86
C PRO A 143 -18.32 12.68 -0.39
N ASN A 144 -18.69 13.57 0.53
CA ASN A 144 -20.03 13.70 1.11
C ASN A 144 -20.78 14.92 0.54
N MET A 145 -20.31 15.44 -0.60
CA MET A 145 -20.84 16.64 -1.27
C MET A 145 -20.67 17.94 -0.47
N GLN A 146 -19.77 17.97 0.51
CA GLN A 146 -19.32 19.19 1.18
C GLN A 146 -17.91 19.54 0.66
N PHE A 147 -17.64 20.82 0.42
CA PHE A 147 -16.41 21.24 -0.25
C PHE A 147 -15.69 22.34 0.51
N ALA A 148 -14.36 22.26 0.57
CA ALA A 148 -13.54 23.43 0.81
C ALA A 148 -13.48 24.26 -0.48
N THR A 149 -13.71 25.57 -0.37
CA THR A 149 -13.98 26.41 -1.54
C THR A 149 -13.08 27.64 -1.55
N LEU A 150 -12.49 27.93 -2.70
CA LEU A 150 -11.78 29.18 -3.00
C LEU A 150 -12.63 29.97 -3.99
N ASN A 151 -13.25 31.06 -3.52
CA ASN A 151 -14.08 31.93 -4.36
C ASN A 151 -13.31 33.18 -4.77
N SER A 152 -13.30 33.52 -6.06
CA SER A 152 -12.86 34.84 -6.51
C SER A 152 -14.03 35.82 -6.51
N ALA A 153 -14.05 36.75 -5.56
CA ALA A 153 -14.87 37.96 -5.65
C ALA A 153 -14.19 39.00 -6.56
N LEU A 154 -14.99 39.87 -7.20
CA LEU A 154 -14.59 40.86 -8.21
C LEU A 154 -13.12 41.30 -8.11
N ILE A 155 -12.37 41.13 -9.21
CA ILE A 155 -11.15 41.90 -9.56
C ILE A 155 -9.90 41.56 -8.73
N THR A 156 -9.96 40.68 -7.73
CA THR A 156 -8.78 40.34 -6.91
C THR A 156 -8.24 38.93 -7.19
N ARG A 157 -6.90 38.81 -7.33
CA ARG A 157 -6.19 37.52 -7.43
C ARG A 157 -6.48 36.69 -6.18
N THR A 158 -7.03 35.49 -6.28
CA THR A 158 -7.21 34.60 -5.13
C THR A 158 -6.21 33.45 -5.14
N SER A 159 -5.71 33.07 -3.97
CA SER A 159 -4.91 31.85 -3.82
C SER A 159 -4.89 31.33 -2.40
N GLY A 160 -4.59 30.06 -2.26
CA GLY A 160 -4.36 29.45 -0.97
C GLY A 160 -3.81 28.05 -1.09
N ARG A 161 -3.40 27.49 0.04
CA ARG A 161 -3.02 26.08 0.15
C ARG A 161 -3.81 25.44 1.29
N LEU A 162 -4.34 24.26 1.02
CA LEU A 162 -4.84 23.33 2.01
C LEU A 162 -3.76 22.29 2.27
N VAL A 163 -3.47 22.01 3.54
CA VAL A 163 -2.63 20.89 3.98
C VAL A 163 -3.54 19.88 4.66
N LEU A 164 -3.52 18.66 4.15
CA LEU A 164 -4.36 17.58 4.63
C LEU A 164 -3.52 16.56 5.40
N GLU A 165 -4.04 16.19 6.56
CA GLU A 165 -3.43 15.23 7.48
C GLU A 165 -4.33 14.02 7.62
N TYR A 166 -3.72 12.88 7.86
CA TYR A 166 -4.42 11.60 7.93
C TYR A 166 -4.18 10.95 9.28
N SER A 167 -5.24 10.44 9.88
CA SER A 167 -5.17 9.59 11.06
C SER A 167 -5.62 8.18 10.67
N ASN A 168 -5.06 7.18 11.33
CA ASN A 168 -5.44 5.78 11.17
C ASN A 168 -5.26 5.19 9.75
N LEU A 169 -4.31 5.70 8.95
CA LEU A 169 -3.93 5.06 7.68
C LEU A 169 -3.22 3.71 7.88
N VAL A 170 -2.56 3.53 9.01
CA VAL A 170 -1.81 2.31 9.31
C VAL A 170 -2.73 1.30 9.99
N PRO A 171 -2.96 0.12 9.38
CA PRO A 171 -3.77 -0.92 10.02
C PRO A 171 -3.11 -1.43 11.30
N SER A 172 -3.94 -1.87 12.26
CA SER A 172 -3.47 -2.47 13.52
C SER A 172 -2.56 -3.69 13.31
N ALA A 173 -2.78 -4.45 12.21
CA ALA A 173 -1.98 -5.60 11.83
C ALA A 173 -0.82 -5.28 10.85
N SER A 174 -0.40 -4.02 10.73
CA SER A 174 0.64 -3.58 9.77
C SER A 174 1.97 -4.33 9.85
N SER A 175 2.35 -4.86 11.02
CA SER A 175 3.55 -5.71 11.17
C SER A 175 3.47 -6.98 10.33
N GLN A 176 2.28 -7.55 10.20
CA GLN A 176 1.98 -8.76 9.43
C GLN A 176 1.61 -8.45 7.97
N LEU A 177 1.41 -7.19 7.61
CA LEU A 177 1.03 -6.81 6.25
C LEU A 177 2.21 -6.20 5.49
N GLN A 178 2.18 -6.36 4.18
CA GLN A 178 3.07 -5.71 3.24
C GLN A 178 2.26 -4.84 2.30
N ILE A 179 2.73 -3.61 2.08
CA ILE A 179 2.14 -2.69 1.11
C ILE A 179 2.38 -3.24 -0.31
N GLU A 180 1.32 -3.40 -1.07
CA GLU A 180 1.36 -3.75 -2.50
C GLU A 180 1.26 -2.49 -3.37
N SER A 181 0.35 -1.56 -3.03
CA SER A 181 0.24 -0.28 -3.74
C SER A 181 -0.34 0.83 -2.86
N VAL A 182 0.02 2.07 -3.17
CA VAL A 182 -0.48 3.28 -2.50
C VAL A 182 -0.88 4.30 -3.55
N LYS A 183 -2.14 4.73 -3.52
CA LYS A 183 -2.70 5.69 -4.48
C LYS A 183 -3.35 6.86 -3.77
N ILE A 184 -3.15 8.04 -4.32
CA ILE A 184 -3.77 9.28 -3.86
C ILE A 184 -4.78 9.71 -4.91
N ASN A 185 -6.02 9.95 -4.50
CA ASN A 185 -7.08 10.41 -5.38
C ASN A 185 -7.54 11.80 -4.94
N PHE A 186 -7.40 12.80 -5.80
CA PHE A 186 -7.91 14.14 -5.57
C PHE A 186 -9.25 14.33 -6.29
N TYR A 187 -10.28 14.68 -5.52
CA TYR A 187 -11.61 15.00 -6.03
C TYR A 187 -11.78 16.51 -5.99
N CYS A 188 -11.73 17.16 -7.15
CA CYS A 188 -11.83 18.61 -7.26
C CYS A 188 -12.87 19.05 -8.30
N ARG A 189 -13.31 20.30 -8.16
CA ARG A 189 -14.23 20.94 -9.10
C ARG A 189 -13.74 22.33 -9.41
N LEU A 190 -13.87 22.73 -10.66
CA LEU A 190 -13.58 24.06 -11.13
C LEU A 190 -14.83 24.61 -11.82
N SER A 191 -15.47 25.59 -11.19
CA SER A 191 -16.62 26.29 -11.74
C SER A 191 -16.23 27.73 -12.04
N LEU A 192 -16.23 28.12 -13.32
CA LEU A 192 -15.95 29.48 -13.75
C LEU A 192 -17.22 30.08 -14.36
N THR A 193 -17.70 31.19 -13.81
CA THR A 193 -18.90 31.85 -14.32
C THR A 193 -18.54 32.90 -15.37
N LEU A 194 -17.71 33.87 -15.01
CA LEU A 194 -17.14 34.86 -15.93
C LEU A 194 -15.67 35.03 -15.57
N ALA A 195 -14.81 34.31 -16.26
CA ALA A 195 -13.36 34.37 -16.06
C ALA A 195 -12.66 34.98 -17.28
N VAL A 196 -11.72 35.88 -17.02
CA VAL A 196 -10.68 36.33 -17.94
C VAL A 196 -9.36 36.17 -17.20
N GLY A 197 -8.65 35.07 -17.44
CA GLY A 197 -7.48 34.75 -16.65
C GLY A 197 -7.09 33.28 -16.71
N THR A 198 -6.25 32.87 -15.74
CA THR A 198 -5.84 31.47 -15.57
C THR A 198 -6.22 30.99 -14.18
N SER A 199 -6.94 29.87 -14.12
CA SER A 199 -7.19 29.12 -12.90
C SER A 199 -6.24 27.93 -12.85
N SER A 200 -5.58 27.71 -11.72
CA SER A 200 -4.65 26.62 -11.52
C SER A 200 -4.99 25.82 -10.27
N MET A 201 -4.91 24.51 -10.39
CA MET A 201 -4.96 23.55 -9.29
C MET A 201 -3.65 22.78 -9.27
N ILE A 202 -2.95 22.76 -8.14
CA ILE A 202 -1.68 22.05 -8.01
C ILE A 202 -1.79 21.09 -6.84
N TYR A 203 -1.38 19.84 -7.07
CA TYR A 203 -1.48 18.74 -6.12
C TYR A 203 -0.08 18.38 -5.67
N TYR A 204 0.09 18.26 -4.36
CA TYR A 204 1.35 17.91 -3.74
C TYR A 204 1.16 16.76 -2.76
N TRP A 205 2.25 16.05 -2.50
CA TRP A 205 2.36 15.19 -1.34
C TRP A 205 3.74 15.31 -0.73
N ARG A 206 3.90 14.79 0.49
CA ARG A 206 5.20 14.59 1.11
C ARG A 206 5.15 13.39 2.06
N PRO A 207 6.26 12.67 2.24
CA PRO A 207 6.30 11.48 3.08
C PRO A 207 6.30 11.78 4.58
N ASP A 208 6.72 12.99 4.98
CA ASP A 208 6.78 13.43 6.37
C ASP A 208 6.58 14.97 6.45
N PRO A 209 6.02 15.52 7.54
CA PRO A 209 5.83 16.97 7.68
C PRO A 209 7.13 17.79 7.68
N ALA A 210 8.27 17.18 7.98
CA ALA A 210 9.58 17.84 7.93
C ALA A 210 10.18 17.90 6.51
N GLU A 211 9.65 17.12 5.57
CA GLU A 211 10.17 17.02 4.22
C GLU A 211 9.53 18.05 3.27
N ASP A 212 10.22 18.30 2.16
CA ASP A 212 9.75 19.20 1.10
C ASP A 212 8.53 18.64 0.36
N TRP A 213 7.73 19.55 -0.19
CA TRP A 213 6.56 19.19 -1.00
C TRP A 213 6.99 18.68 -2.38
N ILE A 214 6.51 17.49 -2.73
CA ILE A 214 6.67 16.88 -4.04
C ILE A 214 5.42 17.21 -4.87
N GLN A 215 5.59 17.93 -5.98
CA GLN A 215 4.50 18.21 -6.90
C GLN A 215 4.14 16.95 -7.67
N LEU A 216 2.87 16.56 -7.60
CA LEU A 216 2.33 15.40 -8.32
C LEU A 216 1.85 15.81 -9.71
N GLN A 217 0.98 16.83 -9.76
CA GLN A 217 0.36 17.29 -10.99
C GLN A 217 -0.06 18.76 -10.84
N GLN A 218 -0.20 19.43 -11.98
CA GLN A 218 -0.83 20.72 -12.08
C GLN A 218 -1.85 20.69 -13.21
N GLU A 219 -3.05 21.18 -12.92
CA GLU A 219 -4.05 21.49 -13.93
C GLU A 219 -4.18 23.00 -14.03
N SER A 220 -4.28 23.50 -15.25
CA SER A 220 -4.43 24.93 -15.49
C SER A 220 -5.39 25.14 -16.65
N LEU A 221 -6.37 26.00 -16.43
CA LEU A 221 -7.37 26.34 -17.42
C LEU A 221 -7.36 27.85 -17.64
N SER A 222 -7.13 28.25 -18.89
CA SER A 222 -7.32 29.63 -19.34
C SER A 222 -8.62 29.70 -20.13
N LEU A 223 -9.51 30.60 -19.74
CA LEU A 223 -10.84 30.69 -20.34
C LEU A 223 -11.27 32.15 -20.52
N ILE A 224 -12.10 32.39 -21.55
CA ILE A 224 -12.94 33.58 -21.71
C ILE A 224 -14.38 33.04 -21.84
N GLY A 225 -15.17 33.13 -20.77
CA GLY A 225 -16.54 32.59 -20.74
C GLY A 225 -16.88 31.84 -19.45
N THR A 226 -17.79 30.86 -19.58
CA THR A 226 -18.28 30.01 -18.48
C THR A 226 -17.85 28.55 -18.71
N ILE A 227 -17.41 27.86 -17.66
CA ILE A 227 -17.19 26.42 -17.67
C ILE A 227 -17.57 25.81 -16.32
N ASP A 228 -18.20 24.65 -16.34
CA ASP A 228 -18.31 23.79 -15.16
C ASP A 228 -17.52 22.52 -15.43
N HIS A 229 -16.41 22.35 -14.70
CA HIS A 229 -15.51 21.22 -14.87
C HIS A 229 -15.50 20.39 -13.59
N LEU A 230 -16.11 19.21 -13.68
CA LEU A 230 -15.96 18.15 -12.70
C LEU A 230 -14.78 17.27 -13.13
N SER A 231 -13.70 17.22 -12.36
CA SER A 231 -12.60 16.33 -12.70
C SER A 231 -13.02 14.88 -12.42
N VAL A 232 -12.65 13.95 -13.31
CA VAL A 232 -12.42 12.55 -12.89
C VAL A 232 -11.36 12.61 -11.77
N PRO A 233 -11.44 11.81 -10.69
CA PRO A 233 -10.44 11.90 -9.63
C PRO A 233 -9.04 11.79 -10.21
N ILE A 234 -8.20 12.75 -9.86
CA ILE A 234 -6.81 12.77 -10.29
C ILE A 234 -6.09 11.77 -9.42
N GLN A 235 -5.85 10.58 -9.99
CA GLN A 235 -5.20 9.48 -9.32
C GLN A 235 -3.69 9.55 -9.53
N GLN A 236 -2.95 9.48 -8.44
CA GLN A 236 -1.49 9.48 -8.42
C GLN A 236 -0.99 8.25 -7.68
N ASP A 237 -0.14 7.46 -8.33
CA ASP A 237 0.46 6.26 -7.75
C ASP A 237 1.83 6.63 -7.15
N ILE A 238 1.97 6.48 -5.84
CA ILE A 238 3.21 6.81 -5.10
C ILE A 238 3.89 5.54 -4.54
N THR A 239 3.52 4.36 -5.08
CA THR A 239 3.96 3.07 -4.56
C THR A 239 5.47 2.94 -4.55
N THR A 240 6.14 3.41 -5.61
CA THR A 240 7.60 3.26 -5.75
C THR A 240 8.33 4.04 -4.68
N GLU A 241 7.89 5.27 -4.42
CA GLU A 241 8.46 6.20 -3.45
C GLU A 241 8.24 5.69 -2.03
N VAL A 242 7.04 5.18 -1.72
CA VAL A 242 6.72 4.60 -0.42
C VAL A 242 7.54 3.33 -0.16
N LEU A 243 7.63 2.43 -1.15
CA LEU A 243 8.38 1.18 -1.01
C LEU A 243 9.90 1.36 -1.04
N ALA A 244 10.41 2.52 -1.50
CA ALA A 244 11.83 2.84 -1.46
C ALA A 244 12.30 3.23 -0.05
N ALA A 245 11.40 3.61 0.85
CA ALA A 245 11.74 3.95 2.23
C ALA A 245 12.14 2.71 3.04
N THR A 246 13.06 2.89 4.01
CA THR A 246 13.47 1.84 4.94
C THR A 246 12.30 1.25 5.73
N ASN A 247 11.32 2.10 6.09
CA ASN A 247 10.09 1.68 6.72
C ASN A 247 8.88 2.32 5.99
N PRO A 248 8.29 1.61 5.01
CA PRO A 248 7.15 2.10 4.25
C PRO A 248 5.94 2.48 5.12
N TRP A 249 5.71 1.74 6.21
CA TRP A 249 4.61 2.04 7.14
C TRP A 249 4.79 3.37 7.89
N ASN A 250 6.04 3.80 8.11
CA ASN A 250 6.31 5.11 8.69
C ASN A 250 5.94 6.24 7.72
N VAL A 251 6.17 6.05 6.42
CA VAL A 251 5.72 7.01 5.39
C VAL A 251 4.20 7.10 5.39
N ILE A 252 3.48 5.97 5.38
CA ILE A 252 2.01 5.96 5.45
C ILE A 252 1.49 6.67 6.70
N LYS A 253 2.17 6.51 7.83
CA LYS A 253 1.77 7.15 9.09
C LYS A 253 1.90 8.68 9.05
N ASN A 254 2.94 9.19 8.41
CA ASN A 254 3.34 10.59 8.51
C ASN A 254 3.00 11.41 7.25
N MET A 255 2.60 10.76 6.16
CA MET A 255 2.37 11.45 4.89
C MET A 255 1.33 12.56 5.02
N GLN A 256 1.52 13.60 4.22
CA GLN A 256 0.55 14.67 4.04
C GLN A 256 0.33 14.92 2.56
N THR A 257 -0.86 15.41 2.23
CA THR A 257 -1.13 15.95 0.89
C THR A 257 -1.42 17.43 0.99
N SER A 258 -1.27 18.11 -0.14
CA SER A 258 -1.55 19.53 -0.23
C SER A 258 -2.22 19.86 -1.55
N PHE A 259 -3.20 20.74 -1.46
CA PHE A 259 -3.93 21.27 -2.60
C PHE A 259 -3.74 22.78 -2.65
N VAL A 260 -3.26 23.26 -3.78
CA VAL A 260 -3.12 24.68 -4.05
C VAL A 260 -4.10 25.09 -5.12
N GLY A 261 -4.97 26.04 -4.77
CA GLY A 261 -5.85 26.72 -5.72
C GLY A 261 -5.34 28.13 -5.98
N GLY A 262 -5.41 28.57 -7.23
CA GLY A 262 -5.09 29.94 -7.60
C GLY A 262 -5.89 30.41 -8.80
N HIS A 263 -6.31 31.67 -8.78
CA HIS A 263 -6.88 32.35 -9.94
C HIS A 263 -6.18 33.69 -10.16
N THR A 264 -5.67 33.90 -11.37
CA THR A 264 -5.08 35.17 -11.81
C THR A 264 -5.94 35.75 -12.92
N GLY A 265 -6.55 36.92 -12.69
CA GLY A 265 -7.36 37.59 -13.70
C GLY A 265 -8.63 38.25 -13.16
N LEU A 266 -9.50 38.65 -14.07
CA LEU A 266 -10.82 39.19 -13.76
C LEU A 266 -11.81 38.04 -13.68
N GLY A 267 -12.46 37.89 -12.54
CA GLY A 267 -13.40 36.81 -12.26
C GLY A 267 -14.64 37.32 -11.54
N LEU A 268 -15.82 36.95 -12.01
CA LEU A 268 -17.06 37.01 -11.24
C LEU A 268 -17.52 35.58 -10.97
N GLY A 269 -17.61 35.19 -9.70
CA GLY A 269 -18.18 33.90 -9.31
C GLY A 269 -17.38 32.71 -9.81
N ASN A 270 -16.03 32.81 -9.82
CA ASN A 270 -15.17 31.64 -10.05
C ASN A 270 -14.90 30.94 -8.72
N THR A 271 -14.93 29.62 -8.77
CA THR A 271 -14.88 28.76 -7.61
C THR A 271 -13.96 27.59 -7.91
N ILE A 272 -12.89 27.45 -7.11
CA ILE A 272 -12.03 26.25 -7.09
C ILE A 272 -12.40 25.47 -5.83
N GLN A 273 -12.77 24.20 -5.98
CA GLN A 273 -13.25 23.37 -4.89
C GLN A 273 -12.41 22.12 -4.74
N LEU A 274 -12.08 21.80 -3.49
CA LEU A 274 -11.60 20.48 -3.09
C LEU A 274 -12.73 19.79 -2.31
N ASP A 275 -13.19 18.66 -2.84
CA ASP A 275 -14.19 17.78 -2.22
C ASP A 275 -13.51 16.88 -1.20
N ALA A 276 -12.63 16.03 -1.68
CA ALA A 276 -11.94 15.05 -0.86
C ALA A 276 -10.55 14.73 -1.41
N VAL A 277 -9.68 14.27 -0.51
CA VAL A 277 -8.48 13.52 -0.89
C VAL A 277 -8.55 12.17 -0.23
N VAL A 278 -8.49 11.12 -1.05
CA VAL A 278 -8.65 9.73 -0.62
C VAL A 278 -7.38 8.96 -0.89
N ILE A 279 -6.86 8.30 0.15
CA ILE A 279 -5.72 7.40 0.06
C ILE A 279 -6.22 5.97 0.00
N ASP A 280 -5.85 5.26 -1.06
CA ASP A 280 -6.10 3.83 -1.21
C ASP A 280 -4.80 3.06 -0.98
N ILE A 281 -4.81 2.19 0.03
CA ILE A 281 -3.68 1.34 0.38
C ILE A 281 -4.09 -0.11 0.15
N ARG A 282 -3.46 -0.75 -0.83
CA ARG A 282 -3.62 -2.18 -1.08
C ARG A 282 -2.49 -2.94 -0.44
N MET A 283 -2.83 -4.05 0.20
CA MET A 283 -1.92 -4.83 1.02
C MET A 283 -2.07 -6.32 0.76
N VAL A 284 -0.96 -7.01 1.02
CA VAL A 284 -0.85 -8.47 0.99
C VAL A 284 -0.31 -8.96 2.33
N GLY A 285 -0.56 -10.23 2.64
CA GLY A 285 -0.04 -10.84 3.86
C GLY A 285 1.46 -11.13 3.80
N LYS A 286 2.16 -10.90 4.91
CA LYS A 286 3.43 -11.56 5.21
C LYS A 286 3.12 -12.91 5.81
N ASN A 287 3.26 -13.94 5.01
CA ASN A 287 2.99 -15.31 5.35
C ASN A 287 4.21 -15.94 6.03
N GLU A 288 3.98 -16.96 6.83
CA GLU A 288 5.05 -17.75 7.43
C GLU A 288 4.82 -19.24 7.20
N ILE A 289 5.90 -20.00 7.07
CA ILE A 289 5.86 -21.47 7.01
C ILE A 289 7.03 -22.06 7.78
N SER A 290 6.75 -23.12 8.53
CA SER A 290 7.72 -23.96 9.21
C SER A 290 7.62 -25.38 8.64
N LEU A 291 8.74 -25.91 8.17
CA LEU A 291 8.89 -27.31 7.77
C LEU A 291 9.64 -28.04 8.87
N PHE A 292 9.16 -29.23 9.22
CA PHE A 292 9.76 -30.06 10.24
C PHE A 292 10.09 -31.44 9.68
N GLY A 293 11.25 -31.97 10.01
CA GLY A 293 11.67 -33.28 9.50
C GLY A 293 13.09 -33.65 9.85
N SER A 294 13.72 -34.51 9.05
CA SER A 294 15.14 -34.87 9.17
C SER A 294 15.78 -35.05 7.79
N GLU A 295 17.11 -35.08 7.76
CA GLU A 295 17.88 -35.53 6.58
C GLU A 295 18.56 -36.87 6.88
N THR A 296 18.39 -37.86 6.00
CA THR A 296 19.01 -39.19 6.09
C THR A 296 19.76 -39.56 4.82
#